data_AF-A0A662TQ99-F1
#
_entry.id   AF-A0A662TQ99-F1
#
_cell.length_a   1.000
_cell.length_b   1.000
_cell.length_c   1.000
_cell.angle_alpha   90.00
_cell.angle_beta   90.00
_cell.angle_gamma   90.00
#
_symmetry.space_group_name_H-M   'P 1'
#
loop_
_entity.id
_entity.type
_entity.pdbx_description
1 polymer ?
#
loop_
_entity_poly.entity_id
_entity_poly.type
_entity_poly.pdbx_seq_one_letter_code
_entity_poly.pdbx_strand_id
1 'polypeptide(L)' 'MIEKHVGDLTMYREITIVDTVRIPPNRFGEDQRKVIKEILQENYEGILDKDLGVIIAIT' A
#
# COMPACT_ATOMS: atom_id res chain seq x y z
N MET A 1 -28.44 -28.06 5.89
CA MET A 1 -27.97 -26.68 5.68
C MET A 1 -26.67 -26.54 6.45
N ILE A 2 -25.53 -26.53 5.75
CA ILE A 2 -24.25 -26.15 6.33
C ILE A 2 -23.88 -24.87 5.59
N GLU A 3 -23.87 -23.77 6.32
CA GLU A 3 -23.62 -22.44 5.83
C GLU A 3 -22.18 -22.38 5.31
N LYS A 4 -22.02 -22.22 3.99
CA LYS A 4 -20.72 -22.01 3.36
C LYS A 4 -20.20 -20.64 3.78
N HIS A 5 -19.22 -20.61 4.69
CA HIS A 5 -18.31 -19.47 4.79
C HIS A 5 -17.01 -19.84 4.08
N VAL A 6 -17.05 -19.76 2.74
CA VAL A 6 -15.82 -19.63 1.96
C VAL A 6 -15.44 -18.15 2.06
N GLY A 7 -14.85 -17.76 3.19
CA GLY A 7 -14.16 -16.48 3.29
C GLY A 7 -13.03 -16.49 2.28
N ASP A 8 -12.98 -15.46 1.45
CA ASP A 8 -12.02 -15.21 0.36
C ASP A 8 -10.63 -15.84 0.63
N LEU A 9 -10.33 -16.97 -0.03
CA LEU A 9 -9.12 -17.79 0.20
C LEU A 9 -7.92 -17.27 -0.59
N THR A 10 -7.63 -15.98 -0.50
CA THR A 10 -6.31 -15.48 -0.89
C THR A 10 -5.70 -14.72 0.29
N MET A 11 -4.63 -15.28 0.87
CA MET A 11 -3.79 -14.57 1.85
C MET A 11 -3.24 -13.24 1.32
N TYR A 12 -3.25 -13.05 0.00
CA TYR A 12 -2.86 -11.86 -0.70
C TYR A 12 -4.07 -11.21 -1.35
N ARG A 13 -4.11 -9.87 -1.34
CA ARG A 13 -5.10 -9.07 -2.06
C ARG A 13 -4.44 -7.81 -2.58
N GLU A 14 -4.93 -7.33 -3.71
CA GLU A 14 -4.61 -6.00 -4.21
C GLU A 14 -5.71 -5.04 -3.78
N ILE A 15 -5.32 -3.87 -3.27
CA ILE A 15 -6.23 -2.83 -2.82
C ILE A 15 -5.81 -1.51 -3.44
N THR A 16 -6.77 -0.61 -3.66
CA THR A 16 -6.50 0.74 -4.13
C THR A 16 -6.77 1.73 -3.00
N ILE A 17 -5.78 2.55 -2.67
CA ILE A 17 -5.84 3.57 -1.63
C ILE A 17 -5.64 4.94 -2.28
N VAL A 18 -6.43 5.93 -1.86
CA VAL A 18 -6.23 7.34 -2.22
C VAL A 18 -5.58 8.02 -1.03
N ASP A 19 -4.43 8.65 -1.25
CA ASP A 19 -3.65 9.33 -0.22
C ASP A 19 -3.04 10.64 -0.74
N THR A 20 -2.62 11.52 0.17
CA THR A 20 -1.92 12.77 -0.12
C THR A 20 -0.46 12.69 0.31
N VAL A 21 0.45 12.63 -0.66
CA VAL A 21 1.89 12.52 -0.41
C VAL A 21 2.56 13.89 -0.40
N ARG A 22 3.31 14.19 0.67
CA ARG A 22 4.14 15.40 0.74
C ARG A 22 5.48 15.15 0.05
N ILE A 23 5.81 15.97 -0.95
CA ILE A 23 7.14 15.96 -1.58
C ILE A 23 8.11 16.86 -0.79
N PRO A 24 9.23 16.32 -0.28
CA PRO A 24 10.26 17.11 0.37
C PRO A 24 10.89 18.13 -0.60
N PRO A 25 11.17 19.38 -0.16
CA PRO A 25 11.73 20.42 -1.04
C PRO A 25 13.07 20.06 -1.70
N ASN A 26 13.91 19.26 -1.01
CA ASN A 26 15.18 18.80 -1.53
C ASN A 26 15.06 17.81 -2.70
N ARG A 27 13.85 17.33 -2.99
CA ARG A 27 13.55 16.43 -4.12
C ARG A 27 12.85 17.13 -5.29
N PHE A 28 12.71 18.46 -5.23
CA PHE A 28 12.09 19.22 -6.31
C PHE A 28 12.94 19.15 -7.59
N GLY A 29 12.27 18.91 -8.72
CA GLY A 29 12.92 18.74 -10.03
C GLY A 29 13.27 17.28 -10.39
N GLU A 30 13.20 16.35 -9.44
CA GLU A 30 13.24 14.92 -9.73
C GLU A 30 11.94 14.43 -10.40
N ASP A 31 11.96 13.22 -10.97
CA ASP A 31 10.75 12.59 -11.49
C ASP A 31 9.72 12.37 -10.37
N GLN A 32 8.60 13.07 -10.45
CA GLN A 32 7.59 13.06 -9.39
C GLN A 32 7.02 11.67 -9.12
N ARG A 33 6.82 10.84 -10.15
CA ARG A 33 6.24 9.50 -9.97
C ARG A 33 7.19 8.59 -9.21
N LYS A 34 8.48 8.66 -9.54
CA LYS A 34 9.53 7.94 -8.83
C LYS A 34 9.61 8.38 -7.37
N VAL A 35 9.66 9.68 -7.11
CA VAL A 35 9.72 10.24 -5.74
C VAL A 35 8.50 9.82 -4.92
N ILE A 36 7.29 9.92 -5.49
CA ILE A 36 6.04 9.51 -4.84
C ILE A 36 6.08 8.02 -4.50
N LYS A 37 6.51 7.16 -5.44
CA LYS A 37 6.60 5.72 -5.21
C LYS A 37 7.55 5.40 -4.06
N GLU A 38 8.75 5.98 -4.06
CA GLU A 38 9.74 5.75 -2.99
C GLU A 38 9.20 6.17 -1.61
N ILE A 39 8.56 7.35 -1.52
CA ILE A 39 7.96 7.82 -0.25
C ILE A 39 6.84 6.87 0.21
N LEU A 40 5.98 6.40 -0.69
CA LEU A 40 4.93 5.44 -0.35
C LEU A 40 5.50 4.10 0.10
N GLN A 41 6.57 3.62 -0.54
CA GLN A 41 7.23 2.38 -0.15
C GLN A 41 7.84 2.49 1.25
N GLU A 42 8.58 3.57 1.53
CA GLU A 42 9.15 3.85 2.86
C GLU A 42 8.08 3.97 3.95
N ASN A 43 6.91 4.54 3.61
CA ASN A 43 5.84 4.76 4.57
C ASN A 43 4.95 3.55 4.82
N TYR A 44 4.83 2.61 3.88
CA TYR A 44 3.82 1.55 3.96
C TYR A 44 4.38 0.14 3.91
N GLU A 45 5.43 -0.14 3.14
CA GLU A 45 5.94 -1.52 3.02
C GLU A 45 6.47 -2.03 4.37
N GLY A 46 6.09 -3.26 4.72
CA GLY A 46 6.42 -3.90 5.99
C GLY A 46 5.53 -3.49 7.16
N ILE A 47 4.62 -2.52 7.00
CA ILE A 47 3.64 -2.18 8.05
C ILE A 47 2.59 -3.28 8.18
N LEU A 48 2.36 -3.72 9.42
CA LEU A 48 1.20 -4.52 9.80
C LEU A 48 0.04 -3.60 10.20
N ASP A 49 -0.92 -3.47 9.30
CA ASP A 49 -2.17 -2.79 9.55
C ASP A 49 -3.24 -3.78 10.05
N LYS A 50 -4.11 -3.34 10.96
CA LYS A 50 -5.11 -4.22 11.61
C LYS A 50 -6.21 -4.67 10.66
N ASP A 51 -6.55 -3.83 9.68
CA ASP A 51 -7.62 -4.08 8.73
C ASP A 51 -7.07 -4.58 7.39
N LEU A 52 -5.89 -4.09 7.00
CA LEU A 52 -5.25 -4.40 5.72
C LEU A 52 -4.34 -5.64 5.78
N GLY A 53 -3.78 -5.97 6.94
CA GLY A 53 -2.74 -6.98 7.09
C GLY A 53 -1.34 -6.41 6.85
N VAL A 54 -0.40 -7.26 6.45
CA VAL A 54 0.96 -6.80 6.11
C VAL A 54 0.98 -6.22 4.70
N ILE A 55 1.46 -4.99 4.56
CA ILE A 55 1.67 -4.38 3.24
C ILE A 55 3.04 -4.83 2.70
N ILE A 56 3.03 -5.50 1.56
CA ILE A 56 4.23 -6.17 1.02
C ILE A 56 4.84 -5.39 -0.14
N ALA A 57 4.03 -4.66 -0.90
CA ALA A 57 4.49 -3.91 -2.07
C ALA A 57 3.59 -2.73 -2.40
N ILE A 58 4.18 -1.67 -2.95
CA ILE A 58 3.48 -0.60 -3.69
C ILE A 58 3.68 -0.80 -5.20
N THR A 59 2.59 -1.02 -5.94
CA THR A 59 2.61 -1.31 -7.38
C THR A 59 2.49 -0.06 -8.24
#